data_AF-A0A068VNR6-F1
#
_entry.id   AF-A0A068VNR6-F1
#
_cell.length_a   1.000
_cell.length_b   1.000
_cell.length_c   1.000
_cell.angle_alpha   90.00
_cell.angle_beta   90.00
_cell.angle_gamma   90.00
#
_symmetry.space_group_name_H-M   'P 1'
#
loop_
_entity.id
_entity.type
_entity.pdbx_description
1 polymer ?
#
loop_
_entity_poly.entity_id
_entity_poly.type
_entity_poly.pdbx_seq_one_letter_code
_entity_poly.pdbx_strand_id
1 'polypeptide(L)' 'MYALVTLEEDSAFLRYGFLSVDNAAAVRKEVAKQSRPHALSLVSSFGIPDAFLSPIAFNWLETNSWSSVQH' A
#
# COMPACT_ATOMS: atom_id res chain seq x y z
N MET A 1 -7.72 -0.06 -9.48
CA MET A 1 -7.20 -0.68 -8.24
C MET A 1 -8.31 -1.39 -7.49
N TYR A 2 -9.18 -0.70 -6.77
CA TYR A 2 -10.23 -1.32 -5.95
C TYR A 2 -11.04 -2.41 -6.69
N ALA A 3 -11.63 -2.07 -7.84
CA ALA A 3 -12.41 -3.03 -8.63
C ALA A 3 -11.62 -4.27 -9.08
N LEU A 4 -10.32 -4.12 -9.40
CA LEU A 4 -9.47 -5.24 -9.82
C LEU A 4 -9.10 -6.14 -8.63
N VAL A 5 -8.90 -5.55 -7.45
CA VAL A 5 -8.67 -6.31 -6.20
C VAL A 5 -9.95 -7.05 -5.80
N THR A 6 -11.12 -6.40 -5.88
CA THR A 6 -12.41 -7.06 -5.61
C THR A 6 -12.67 -8.24 -6.55
N LEU A 7 -12.31 -8.12 -7.84
CA LEU A 7 -12.40 -9.21 -8.81
C LEU A 7 -11.42 -10.36 -8.53
N GLU A 8 -10.32 -10.08 -7.83
CA GLU A 8 -9.27 -11.05 -7.52
C GLU A 8 -9.54 -11.81 -6.21
N GLU A 9 -10.02 -11.09 -5.18
CA GLU A 9 -10.33 -11.65 -3.87
C GLU A 9 -11.59 -12.53 -3.87
N ASP A 10 -12.56 -12.22 -4.74
CA ASP A 10 -13.83 -12.97 -4.79
C ASP A 10 -13.79 -14.12 -5.81
N SER A 11 -13.71 -15.34 -5.28
CA SER A 11 -13.78 -16.58 -6.08
C SER A 11 -15.09 -16.75 -6.87
N ALA A 12 -16.15 -16.00 -6.55
CA ALA A 12 -17.44 -16.06 -7.24
C ALA A 12 -17.29 -15.75 -8.74
N PHE A 13 -16.40 -14.84 -9.11
CA PHE A 13 -16.20 -14.46 -10.51
C PHE A 13 -15.68 -15.61 -11.38
N LEU A 14 -14.84 -16.48 -10.81
CA LEU A 14 -14.41 -17.72 -11.47
C LEU A 14 -15.48 -18.82 -11.37
N ARG A 15 -16.12 -18.95 -10.19
CA ARG A 15 -17.10 -20.02 -9.90
C ARG A 15 -18.35 -19.92 -10.78
N TYR A 16 -18.81 -18.70 -11.06
CA TYR A 16 -19.99 -18.45 -11.91
C TYR A 16 -19.62 -18.17 -13.37
N GLY A 17 -18.33 -18.24 -13.73
CA GLY A 17 -17.87 -18.08 -15.11
C GLY A 17 -17.89 -16.65 -15.64
N PHE A 18 -18.00 -15.64 -14.77
CA PHE A 18 -17.87 -14.23 -15.16
C PHE A 18 -16.46 -13.87 -15.61
N LEU A 19 -15.46 -14.66 -15.20
CA LEU A 19 -14.06 -14.51 -15.59
C LEU A 19 -13.47 -15.86 -15.97
N SER A 20 -12.61 -15.89 -16.99
CA SER A 20 -11.77 -17.05 -17.29
C SER A 20 -10.54 -17.09 -16.37
N VAL A 21 -9.92 -18.26 -16.22
CA VAL A 21 -8.69 -18.44 -15.43
C VAL A 21 -7.56 -17.57 -15.95
N ASP A 22 -7.42 -17.45 -17.28
CA ASP A 22 -6.39 -16.61 -17.92
C ASP A 22 -6.61 -15.13 -17.63
N ASN A 23 -7.87 -14.67 -17.68
CA ASN A 23 -8.21 -13.29 -17.36
C ASN A 23 -7.98 -12.98 -15.88
N ALA A 24 -8.26 -13.93 -14.96
CA ALA A 24 -7.94 -13.79 -13.54
C ALA A 24 -6.42 -13.66 -13.31
N ALA A 25 -5.62 -14.44 -14.02
CA ALA A 25 -4.16 -14.36 -13.94
C ALA A 25 -3.65 -13.00 -14.45
N ALA A 26 -4.23 -12.46 -15.52
CA ALA A 26 -3.89 -11.13 -16.03
C ALA A 26 -4.24 -10.02 -15.01
N VAL A 27 -5.42 -10.09 -14.38
CA VAL A 27 -5.84 -9.13 -13.34
C VAL A 27 -4.84 -9.11 -12.18
N ARG A 28 -4.43 -10.27 -11.65
CA ARG A 28 -3.41 -10.36 -10.58
C ARG A 28 -2.10 -9.66 -10.96
N LYS A 29 -1.63 -9.87 -12.19
CA LYS A 29 -0.39 -9.26 -12.69
C LYS A 29 -0.49 -7.74 -12.74
N GLU A 30 -1.63 -7.20 -13.18
CA GLU A 30 -1.86 -5.76 -13.28
C GLU A 30 -2.00 -5.09 -11.90
N VAL A 31 -2.66 -5.74 -10.94
CA VAL A 31 -2.75 -5.26 -9.55
C VAL A 31 -1.35 -5.11 -8.93
N ALA A 32 -0.49 -6.13 -9.09
CA ALA A 32 0.86 -6.08 -8.54
C ALA A 32 1.74 -4.99 -9.20
N LYS A 33 1.56 -4.74 -10.50
CA LYS A 33 2.40 -3.80 -11.27
C LYS A 33 2.04 -2.32 -11.01
N GLN A 34 0.75 -1.99 -10.90
CA GLN A 34 0.32 -0.60 -10.87
C GLN A 34 0.39 0.06 -9.47
N SER A 35 0.30 -0.71 -8.38
CA SER A 35 0.34 -0.15 -7.01
C SER A 35 1.74 0.31 -6.61
N ARG A 36 2.74 -0.50 -6.94
CA ARG A 36 4.06 -0.44 -6.32
C ARG A 36 4.82 0.88 -6.51
N PRO A 37 4.89 1.50 -7.71
CA PRO A 37 5.69 2.72 -7.90
C PRO A 37 5.05 3.98 -7.30
N HIS A 38 3.75 3.97 -6.97
CA HIS A 38 3.02 5.17 -6.53
C HIS A 38 2.48 5.06 -5.10
N ALA A 39 2.61 3.89 -4.46
CA ALA A 39 2.13 3.65 -3.11
C ALA A 39 2.65 4.68 -2.09
N LEU A 40 3.94 5.01 -2.13
CA LEU A 40 4.52 5.99 -1.21
C LEU A 40 3.91 7.39 -1.39
N SER A 41 3.83 7.87 -2.64
CA SER A 41 3.22 9.17 -2.96
C SER A 41 1.74 9.23 -2.52
N LEU A 42 1.00 8.15 -2.71
CA LEU A 42 -0.40 8.05 -2.30
C LEU A 42 -0.55 8.12 -0.77
N VAL A 43 0.28 7.38 -0.02
CA VAL A 43 0.27 7.43 1.46
C VAL A 43 0.70 8.81 1.97
N SER A 44 1.74 9.42 1.37
CA SER A 44 2.18 10.76 1.73
C SER A 44 1.12 11.83 1.46
N SER A 45 0.25 11.64 0.46
CA SER A 45 -0.85 12.58 0.16
C SER A 45 -1.92 12.68 1.26
N PHE A 46 -1.97 11.74 2.20
CA PHE A 46 -2.83 11.86 3.38
C PHE A 46 -2.39 12.99 4.32
N GLY A 47 -1.18 13.51 4.16
CA GLY A 47 -0.68 14.65 4.94
C GLY A 47 -0.53 14.35 6.43
N ILE A 48 -0.41 13.07 6.81
CA ILE A 48 -0.16 12.66 8.19
C ILE A 48 1.28 13.05 8.54
N PRO A 49 1.50 13.92 9.54
CA PRO A 49 2.85 14.25 9.97
C PRO A 49 3.58 13.01 10.50
N ASP A 50 4.87 12.89 10.20
CA ASP A 50 5.67 11.69 10.51
C ASP A 50 5.66 11.32 12.00
N ALA A 51 5.56 12.32 12.90
CA ALA A 51 5.45 12.11 14.34
C ALA A 51 4.21 11.31 14.78
N PHE A 52 3.17 11.24 13.96
CA PHE A 52 1.97 10.43 14.20
C PHE A 52 2.06 9.03 13.54
N LEU A 53 3.11 8.76 12.77
CA LEU A 53 3.36 7.43 12.23
C LEU A 53 4.00 6.53 13.28
N SER A 54 3.79 5.22 13.15
CA SER A 54 4.39 4.23 14.05
C SER A 54 5.93 4.23 13.94
N PRO A 55 6.68 3.74 14.95
CA PRO A 55 8.16 3.73 14.95
C PRO A 55 8.83 3.06 13.75
N ILE A 56 8.13 2.15 13.05
CA ILE A 56 8.64 1.51 11.82
C ILE A 56 8.59 2.41 10.59
N ALA A 57 7.84 3.51 10.66
CA ALA A 57 7.61 4.47 9.59
C ALA A 57 8.17 5.86 9.88
N PHE A 58 8.83 6.05 11.03
CA PHE A 58 9.35 7.33 11.51
C PHE A 58 10.59 7.14 12.39
N ASN A 59 11.61 7.99 12.22
CA ASN A 59 12.82 7.97 13.06
C ASN A 59 12.54 8.57 14.45
N TRP A 60 11.87 7.79 15.29
CA TRP A 60 11.46 8.21 16.62
C TRP A 60 12.65 8.49 17.55
N LEU A 61 13.75 7.74 17.41
CA LEU A 61 14.95 7.86 18.25
C LEU A 61 15.61 9.21 18.04
N GLU A 62 15.83 9.61 16.79
CA GLU A 62 16.45 10.90 16.46
C GLU A 62 15.59 12.05 16.97
N THR A 63 14.27 12.00 16.73
CA THR A 63 13.35 13.08 17.12
C THR A 63 13.22 13.24 18.64
N ASN A 64 13.40 12.18 19.41
CA ASN A 64 13.36 12.21 20.88
C ASN A 64 14.75 12.22 21.52
N SER A 65 15.82 12.20 20.73
CA SER A 65 17.18 12.30 21.23
C SER A 65 17.42 13.72 21.74
N TRP A 66 17.94 13.85 22.95
CA TRP A 66 18.33 15.15 23.46
C TRP A 66 19.54 15.63 22.65
N SER A 67 19.41 16.78 22.00
CA SER A 67 20.55 17.49 21.48
C SER A 67 21.46 17.82 22.67
N SER A 68 22.70 17.36 22.62
CA SER A 68 23.70 17.73 23.63
C SER A 68 23.72 19.25 23.71
N VAL A 69 23.16 19.81 24.78
CA VAL A 69 23.16 21.24 25.04
C VAL A 69 24.62 21.65 25.18
N GLN A 70 25.19 22.20 24.10
CA GLN A 70 26.50 22.81 24.14
C GLN A 70 26.34 24.14 24.87
N HIS A 71 26.79 24.15 26.12
CA HIS A 71 26.89 25.31 26.99
C HIS A 71 28.08 26.20 26.60
#